data_AF-A0A2M7EGT6-F1
#
_entry.id   AF-A0A2M7EGT6-F1
#
_cell.length_a   1.000
_cell.length_b   1.000
_cell.length_c   1.000
_cell.angle_alpha   90.00
_cell.angle_beta   90.00
_cell.angle_gamma   90.00
#
_symmetry.space_group_name_H-M   'P 1'
#
loop_
_entity.id
_entity.type
_entity.pdbx_description
1 polymer ?
#
loop_
_entity_poly.entity_id
_entity_poly.type
_entity_poly.pdbx_seq_one_letter_code
_entity_poly.pdbx_strand_id
1 'polypeptide(L)' 'AALGKPIVTIWGSTSPDSWAPWGTRHIILKKNRNAADISVEDAFTAVSNLLKQQ' A
#
# COMPACT_ATOMS: atom_id res chain seq x y z
N ALA A 1 -2.61 -5.55 -9.75
CA ALA A 1 -3.87 -4.78 -9.64
C ALA A 1 -4.98 -5.26 -10.60
N ALA A 2 -4.64 -5.88 -11.74
CA ALA A 2 -5.58 -6.26 -12.79
C ALA A 2 -6.77 -7.16 -12.38
N LEU A 3 -6.74 -7.79 -11.20
CA LEU A 3 -7.88 -8.54 -10.65
C LEU A 3 -8.92 -7.64 -9.96
N GLY A 4 -8.74 -6.32 -9.97
CA GLY A 4 -9.71 -5.35 -9.42
C GLY A 4 -9.84 -5.32 -7.90
N LYS A 5 -9.06 -6.15 -7.17
CA LYS A 5 -9.12 -6.22 -5.72
C LYS A 5 -8.46 -5.00 -5.06
N PRO A 6 -9.01 -4.46 -3.97
CA PRO A 6 -8.33 -3.46 -3.16
C PRO A 6 -6.98 -4.00 -2.66
N ILE A 7 -5.92 -3.19 -2.75
CA ILE A 7 -4.56 -3.60 -2.39
C ILE A 7 -3.90 -2.57 -1.46
N VAL A 8 -3.21 -3.05 -0.42
CA VAL A 8 -2.22 -2.26 0.31
C VAL A 8 -0.82 -2.74 -0.09
N THR A 9 0.09 -1.82 -0.40
CA THR A 9 1.48 -2.14 -0.76
C THR A 9 2.46 -1.42 0.15
N ILE A 10 3.53 -2.11 0.55
CA ILE A 10 4.60 -1.55 1.38
C ILE A 10 5.85 -1.38 0.51
N TRP A 11 6.44 -0.18 0.55
CA TRP A 11 7.58 0.20 -0.27
C TRP A 11 8.74 0.67 0.60
N GLY A 12 9.93 0.16 0.30
CA GLY A 12 11.19 0.63 0.86
C GLY A 12 11.96 1.47 -0.17
N SER A 13 13.04 0.89 -0.71
CA SER A 13 13.97 1.58 -1.59
C SER A 13 13.47 1.78 -3.02
N THR A 14 12.51 0.98 -3.48
CA THR A 14 11.92 1.09 -4.82
C THR A 14 10.95 2.28 -4.89
N SER A 15 10.96 3.03 -6.00
CA SER A 15 9.99 4.10 -6.19
C SER A 15 8.64 3.55 -6.68
N PRO A 16 7.52 3.90 -6.02
CA PRO A 16 6.19 3.54 -6.50
C PRO A 16 5.80 4.25 -7.80
N ASP A 17 6.46 5.35 -8.17
CA ASP A 17 6.09 6.14 -9.37
C ASP A 17 6.08 5.32 -10.67
N SER A 18 6.93 4.29 -10.75
CA SER A 18 7.03 3.43 -11.94
C SER A 18 6.30 2.09 -11.79
N TRP A 19 5.94 1.68 -10.57
CA TRP A 19 5.53 0.30 -10.28
C TRP A 19 4.30 0.19 -9.38
N ALA A 20 3.65 1.29 -9.04
CA ALA A 20 2.45 1.29 -8.22
C ALA A 20 1.31 0.48 -8.86
N PRO A 21 0.40 -0.10 -8.05
CA PRO A 21 -0.81 -0.73 -8.54
C PRO A 21 -1.64 0.22 -9.43
N TRP A 22 -1.97 -0.20 -10.65
CA TRP A 22 -2.78 0.56 -11.59
C TRP A 22 -4.17 -0.07 -11.79
N GLY A 23 -5.22 0.75 -11.96
CA GLY A 23 -6.57 0.25 -12.25
C GLY A 23 -7.28 -0.43 -11.07
N THR A 24 -6.85 -0.18 -9.83
CA THR A 24 -7.59 -0.59 -8.64
C THR A 24 -7.38 0.38 -7.48
N ARG A 25 -8.30 0.36 -6.51
CA ARG A 25 -8.17 1.13 -5.27
C ARG A 25 -7.00 0.57 -4.47
N HIS A 26 -6.06 1.43 -4.11
CA HIS A 26 -4.89 1.01 -3.38
C HIS A 26 -4.39 2.07 -2.42
N ILE A 27 -3.67 1.61 -1.39
CA ILE A 27 -2.92 2.45 -0.46
C ILE A 27 -1.45 2.05 -0.55
N ILE A 28 -0.60 3.07 -0.62
CA ILE A 28 0.86 2.92 -0.64
C ILE A 28 1.40 3.33 0.73
N LEU A 29 2.03 2.39 1.42
CA LEU A 29 2.76 2.64 2.66
C LEU A 29 4.25 2.77 2.35
N LYS A 30 4.78 3.97 2.58
CA LYS A 30 6.20 4.28 2.43
C LYS A 30 6.56 5.35 3.45
N LYS A 31 7.63 5.13 4.21
CA LYS A 31 8.23 6.13 5.10
C LYS A 31 9.58 6.57 4.52
N ASN A 32 10.62 5.78 4.77
CA ASN A 32 11.95 6.02 4.21
C ASN A 32 12.24 5.03 3.07
N ARG A 33 13.52 4.79 2.80
CA ARG A 33 14.00 3.77 1.85
C ARG A 33 13.99 2.36 2.44
N ASN A 34 13.35 2.14 3.60
CA ASN A 34 13.30 0.85 4.28
C ASN A 34 11.85 0.44 4.57
N ALA A 35 11.47 -0.75 4.11
CA ALA A 35 10.14 -1.30 4.32
C ALA A 35 9.89 -1.69 5.80
N ALA A 36 10.95 -2.00 6.54
CA ALA A 36 10.84 -2.36 7.96
C ALA A 36 10.43 -1.18 8.87
N ASP A 37 10.45 0.05 8.36
CA ASP A 37 9.98 1.22 9.08
C ASP A 37 8.44 1.28 9.16
N ILE A 38 7.75 0.46 8.36
CA ILE A 38 6.30 0.29 8.41
C ILE A 38 5.97 -0.74 9.48
N SER A 39 5.18 -0.33 10.47
CA SER A 39 4.76 -1.23 11.54
C SER A 39 3.57 -2.10 11.13
N VAL A 40 3.27 -3.10 11.94
CA VAL A 40 2.07 -3.94 11.74
C VAL A 40 0.81 -3.10 11.89
N GLU A 41 0.80 -2.14 12.80
CA GLU A 41 -0.31 -1.22 13.05
C GLU A 41 -0.56 -0.30 11.85
N ASP A 42 0.50 0.18 11.19
CA ASP A 42 0.39 0.97 9.96
C ASP A 42 -0.31 0.15 8.86
N ALA A 43 0.12 -1.10 8.67
CA ALA A 43 -0.45 -2.01 7.68
C ALA A 43 -1.91 -2.34 7.99
N PHE A 44 -2.21 -2.67 9.25
CA PHE A 44 -3.57 -2.99 9.70
C PHE A 44 -4.52 -1.81 9.55
N THR A 45 -4.06 -0.60 9.90
CA THR A 45 -4.83 0.64 9.75
C THR A 45 -5.12 0.93 8.29
N ALA A 46 -4.11 0.78 7.41
CA ALA A 46 -4.29 0.97 5.98
C ALA A 46 -5.32 0.00 5.38
N VAL A 47 -5.23 -1.29 5.72
CA VAL A 47 -6.21 -2.29 5.26
C VAL A 47 -7.60 -1.97 5.78
N SER A 48 -7.72 -1.65 7.08
CA SER A 48 -9.01 -1.30 7.70
C SER A 48 -9.65 -0.08 7.02
N ASN A 49 -8.86 0.95 6.72
CA ASN A 49 -9.33 2.14 6.04
C ASN A 49 -9.74 1.84 4.59
N LEU A 50 -8.95 1.05 3.86
CA LEU A 50 -9.23 0.68 2.48
C LEU A 50 -10.54 -0.11 2.36
N LEU A 51 -10.83 -0.99 3.33
CA LEU A 51 -12.05 -1.79 3.35
C LEU A 51 -13.29 -1.00 3.81
N LYS A 52 -13.12 0.04 4.63
CA LYS A 52 -14.22 0.92 5.08
C LYS A 52 -14.69 1.90 4.01
N GLN A 53 -13.89 2.19 2.99
CA GLN A 53 -14.26 3.05 1.86
C GLN A 53 -15.18 2.33 0.85
N GLN A 54 -16.08 1.46 1.32
CA GLN A 54 -17.05 0.74 0.48
C GLN A 54 -18.35 1.53 0.35
#